data_AF-A0A8T0E4W4-F1
#
_entry.id   AF-A0A8T0E4W4-F1
#
_cell.length_a   1.000
_cell.length_b   1.000
_cell.length_c   1.000
_cell.angle_alpha   90.00
_cell.angle_beta   90.00
_cell.angle_gamma   90.00
#
_symmetry.space_group_name_H-M   'P 1'
#
loop_
_entity.id
_entity.type
_entity.pdbx_description
1 polymer ?
#
loop_
_entity_poly.entity_id
_entity_poly.type
_entity_poly.pdbx_seq_one_letter_code
_entity_poly.pdbx_strand_id
1 'polypeptide(L)'
;MTSNISKTGYDINTRLVYAFRCIGKGKTAASAFCAVMNLPPPPAKFESFNNSLSTALEKVCSKSMMKAVESAVSLNDNVRDLREMFAM
;
A
#
# COMPACT_ATOMS: atom_id res chain seq x y z
N MET A 1 -10.60 12.59 -17.79
CA MET A 1 -10.03 11.61 -16.86
C MET A 1 -8.65 12.11 -16.46
N THR A 2 -8.58 13.01 -15.48
CA THR A 2 -7.33 13.66 -15.05
C THR A 2 -6.89 13.07 -13.71
N SER A 3 -5.59 12.87 -13.54
CA SER A 3 -5.02 12.40 -12.28
C SER A 3 -5.24 13.44 -11.18
N ASN A 4 -5.76 13.02 -10.03
CA ASN A 4 -5.91 13.88 -8.85
C ASN A 4 -4.52 14.26 -8.30
N ILE A 5 -4.32 15.53 -7.96
CA ILE A 5 -3.09 16.05 -7.37
C ILE A 5 -3.24 16.09 -5.85
N SER A 6 -2.40 15.34 -5.16
CA SER A 6 -2.32 15.34 -3.69
C SER A 6 -1.03 16.03 -3.22
N LYS A 7 -0.88 16.18 -1.89
CA LYS A 7 0.36 16.71 -1.28
C LYS A 7 1.62 15.93 -1.66
N THR A 8 1.49 14.65 -2.01
CA THR A 8 2.61 13.76 -2.37
C THR A 8 2.80 13.61 -3.89
N GLY A 9 2.03 14.36 -4.68
CA GLY A 9 2.06 14.36 -6.14
C GLY A 9 0.80 13.77 -6.76
N TYR A 10 0.90 13.44 -8.04
CA TYR A 10 -0.21 12.84 -8.80
C TYR A 10 -0.53 11.44 -8.29
N ASP A 11 -1.80 11.15 -8.02
CA ASP A 11 -2.24 9.84 -7.53
C ASP A 11 -1.86 8.69 -8.48
N ILE A 12 -1.83 8.95 -9.79
CA ILE A 12 -1.41 7.97 -10.81
C ILE A 12 0.04 7.48 -10.59
N ASN A 13 0.91 8.35 -10.06
CA ASN A 13 2.29 8.00 -9.75
C ASN A 13 2.36 7.02 -8.59
N THR A 14 1.55 7.22 -7.56
CA THR A 14 1.43 6.30 -6.43
C THR A 14 0.92 4.95 -6.90
N ARG A 15 -0.10 4.92 -7.77
CA ARG A 15 -0.64 3.68 -8.35
C ARG A 15 0.38 2.94 -9.20
N LEU A 16 1.15 3.67 -10.01
CA LEU A 16 2.24 3.09 -10.80
C LEU A 16 3.26 2.41 -9.88
N VAL A 17 3.78 3.12 -8.87
CA VAL A 17 4.76 2.55 -7.92
C VAL A 17 4.18 1.33 -7.19
N TYR A 18 2.92 1.41 -6.75
CA TYR A 18 2.24 0.30 -6.08
C TYR A 18 2.10 -0.93 -6.98
N ALA A 19 1.66 -0.75 -8.23
CA ALA A 19 1.53 -1.84 -9.19
C ALA A 19 2.87 -2.56 -9.42
N PHE A 20 3.94 -1.80 -9.62
CA PHE A 20 5.29 -2.34 -9.80
C PHE A 20 5.80 -3.06 -8.54
N ARG A 21 5.50 -2.54 -7.34
CA ARG A 21 5.79 -3.22 -6.07
C ARG A 21 5.08 -4.58 -5.99
N CYS A 22 3.80 -4.67 -6.35
CA CYS A 22 3.02 -5.91 -6.29
C CYS A 22 3.57 -7.01 -7.22
N ILE A 23 4.12 -6.65 -8.37
CA ILE A 23 4.75 -7.60 -9.31
C ILE A 23 6.25 -7.85 -9.02
N GLY A 24 6.78 -7.30 -7.92
CA GLY A 24 8.18 -7.47 -7.53
C GLY A 24 9.17 -6.75 -8.45
N LYS A 25 8.78 -5.63 -9.05
CA LYS A 25 9.60 -4.85 -9.98
C LYS A 25 9.82 -3.42 -9.46
N GLY A 26 11.02 -2.89 -9.71
CA GLY A 26 11.41 -1.57 -9.26
C GLY A 26 11.31 -0.48 -10.34
N LYS A 27 11.93 0.67 -10.04
CA LYS A 27 11.99 1.85 -10.92
C LYS A 27 12.44 1.53 -12.35
N THR A 28 13.43 0.64 -12.53
CA THR A 28 13.95 0.29 -13.85
C THR A 28 12.87 -0.31 -14.76
N ALA A 29 12.05 -1.21 -14.24
CA ALA A 29 10.95 -1.80 -15.00
C ALA A 29 9.83 -0.79 -15.27
N ALA A 30 9.54 0.09 -14.30
CA ALA A 30 8.59 1.19 -14.49
C ALA A 30 9.07 2.16 -15.60
N SER A 31 10.37 2.46 -15.65
CA SER A 31 10.96 3.28 -16.72
C SER A 31 10.82 2.63 -18.09
N ALA A 32 11.14 1.33 -18.19
CA ALA A 32 10.99 0.58 -19.42
C ALA A 32 9.52 0.54 -19.88
N PHE A 33 8.59 0.30 -18.95
CA PHE A 33 7.16 0.33 -19.24
C PHE A 33 6.69 1.70 -19.74
N CYS A 34 7.07 2.79 -19.08
CA CYS A 34 6.74 4.14 -19.54
C CYS A 34 7.30 4.41 -20.94
N ALA A 35 8.54 4.00 -21.22
CA ALA A 35 9.15 4.16 -22.54
C ALA A 35 8.40 3.38 -23.64
N VAL A 36 8.09 2.10 -23.39
CA VAL A 36 7.34 1.24 -24.35
C VAL A 36 5.95 1.79 -24.62
N MET A 37 5.28 2.31 -23.59
CA MET A 37 3.92 2.82 -23.67
C MET A 37 3.83 4.28 -24.11
N ASN A 38 4.96 4.92 -24.45
CA ASN A 38 5.04 6.35 -24.76
C ASN A 38 4.39 7.25 -23.67
N LEU A 39 4.64 6.91 -22.41
CA LEU A 39 4.17 7.64 -21.23
C LEU A 39 5.27 8.56 -20.69
N PRO A 40 4.91 9.61 -19.92
CA PRO A 40 5.87 10.36 -19.15
C PRO A 40 6.74 9.46 -18.26
N PRO A 41 8.00 9.85 -18.01
CA PRO A 41 8.90 9.06 -17.19
C PRO A 41 8.32 8.85 -15.79
N PRO A 42 8.61 7.69 -15.15
CA PRO A 42 8.14 7.44 -13.80
C PRO A 42 8.71 8.46 -12.81
N PRO A 43 8.10 8.59 -11.62
CA PRO A 43 8.52 9.58 -10.63
C PRO A 43 10.00 9.47 -10.27
N ALA A 44 10.70 10.62 -10.26
CA ALA A 44 12.12 10.66 -9.88
C ALA A 44 12.34 10.15 -8.44
N LYS A 45 11.47 10.58 -7.51
CA LYS A 45 11.48 10.23 -6.08
C LYS A 45 10.75 8.91 -5.78
N PHE A 46 11.04 7.87 -6.56
CA PHE A 46 10.38 6.55 -6.46
C PHE A 46 10.41 5.95 -5.04
N GLU A 47 11.51 6.16 -4.32
CA GLU A 47 11.71 5.70 -2.95
C GLU A 47 10.72 6.35 -1.96
N SER A 48 10.44 7.64 -2.11
CA SER A 48 9.47 8.35 -1.25
C SER A 48 8.06 7.74 -1.38
N PHE A 49 7.67 7.35 -2.59
CA PHE A 49 6.41 6.64 -2.82
C PHE A 49 6.43 5.25 -2.17
N ASN A 50 7.53 4.51 -2.28
CA ASN A 50 7.69 3.20 -1.61
C ASN A 50 7.56 3.31 -0.08
N ASN A 51 8.18 4.32 0.53
CA ASN A 51 8.10 4.53 1.97
C ASN A 51 6.68 4.88 2.41
N SER A 52 6.03 5.80 1.69
CA SER A 52 4.63 6.18 1.93
C SER A 52 3.69 4.97 1.79
N LEU A 53 3.91 4.13 0.78
CA LEU A 53 3.17 2.89 0.57
C LEU A 53 3.42 1.88 1.67
N SER A 54 4.66 1.72 2.15
CA SER A 54 4.99 0.82 3.27
C SER A 54 4.21 1.21 4.53
N THR A 55 4.27 2.48 4.92
CA THR A 55 3.54 2.98 6.09
C THR A 55 2.02 2.83 5.94
N ALA A 56 1.49 3.05 4.74
CA ALA A 56 0.06 2.84 4.48
C ALA A 56 -0.32 1.36 4.58
N LEU A 57 0.49 0.47 4.01
CA LEU A 57 0.29 -0.98 4.05
C LEU A 57 0.38 -1.53 5.47
N GLU A 58 1.35 -1.09 6.27
CA GLU A 58 1.47 -1.44 7.69
C GLU A 58 0.21 -1.06 8.46
N LYS A 59 -0.29 0.18 8.28
CA LYS A 59 -1.55 0.62 8.92
C LYS A 59 -2.75 -0.21 8.49
N VAL A 60 -2.85 -0.57 7.21
CA VAL A 60 -3.93 -1.42 6.70
C VAL A 60 -3.81 -2.82 7.28
N CYS A 61 -2.60 -3.38 7.34
CA CYS A 61 -2.32 -4.68 7.94
C CYS A 61 -2.75 -4.72 9.41
N SER A 62 -2.27 -3.77 10.23
CA SER A 62 -2.63 -3.69 11.66
C SER A 62 -4.14 -3.54 11.85
N LYS A 63 -4.80 -2.67 11.07
CA LYS A 63 -6.26 -2.48 11.15
C LYS A 63 -7.03 -3.72 10.70
N SER A 64 -6.57 -4.40 9.66
CA SER A 64 -7.19 -5.63 9.16
C SER A 64 -7.09 -6.74 10.19
N MET A 65 -5.92 -6.91 10.81
CA MET A 65 -5.70 -7.88 11.88
C MET A 65 -6.59 -7.57 13.09
N MET A 66 -6.64 -6.31 13.53
CA MET A 66 -7.49 -5.91 14.66
C MET A 66 -8.97 -6.19 14.40
N LYS A 67 -9.47 -5.89 13.18
CA LYS A 67 -10.85 -6.20 12.78
C LYS A 67 -11.14 -7.70 12.75
N ALA A 68 -10.19 -8.51 12.31
CA ALA A 68 -10.32 -9.96 12.32
C ALA A 68 -10.41 -10.51 13.76
N VAL A 69 -9.58 -10.00 14.67
CA VAL A 69 -9.64 -10.34 16.10
C VAL A 69 -10.96 -9.90 16.73
N GLU A 70 -11.42 -8.68 16.46
CA GLU A 70 -12.73 -8.18 16.91
C GLU A 70 -13.88 -9.09 16.48
N SER A 71 -13.84 -9.51 15.21
CA SER A 71 -14.83 -10.42 14.66
C SER A 71 -14.77 -11.80 15.35
N ALA A 72 -13.57 -12.33 15.59
CA ALA A 72 -13.38 -13.61 16.29
C ALA A 72 -13.88 -13.57 17.75
N VAL A 73 -13.62 -12.48 18.49
CA VAL A 73 -14.12 -12.30 19.87
C VAL A 73 -15.64 -12.22 19.89
N SER A 74 -16.25 -11.52 18.94
CA SER A 74 -17.71 -11.41 18.86
C SER A 74 -18.41 -12.74 18.60
N LEU A 75 -17.74 -13.66 17.88
CA LEU A 75 -18.23 -15.02 17.63
C LEU A 75 -18.01 -15.96 18.82
N ASN A 76 -17.14 -15.60 19.77
CA ASN A 76 -16.74 -16.41 20.92
C ASN A 76 -17.35 -15.89 22.23
N ASP A 77 -18.60 -15.42 22.19
CA ASP A 77 -19.35 -14.90 23.37
C ASP A 77 -18.59 -13.85 24.20
N ASN A 78 -17.78 -13.00 23.54
CA ASN A 78 -16.94 -11.98 24.15
C ASN A 78 -15.81 -12.48 25.07
N VAL A 79 -15.42 -13.75 24.98
CA VAL A 79 -14.20 -14.25 25.65
C VAL A 79 -12.98 -13.61 24.98
N ARG A 80 -12.18 -12.88 25.77
CA ARG A 80 -11.15 -11.94 25.27
C ARG A 80 -9.73 -12.52 25.18
N ASP A 81 -9.54 -13.81 25.46
CA ASP A 81 -8.22 -14.45 25.43
C ASP A 81 -7.49 -14.28 24.07
N LEU A 82 -8.26 -14.14 22.98
CA LEU A 82 -7.73 -13.90 21.64
C LEU A 82 -7.18 -12.48 21.43
N ARG A 83 -7.59 -11.48 22.24
CA ARG A 83 -7.08 -10.09 22.11
C ARG A 83 -5.68 -9.93 22.68
N GLU A 84 -5.35 -10.63 23.77
CA GLU A 84 -4.05 -10.49 24.43
C GLU A 84 -2.92 -11.13 23.62
N MET A 85 -3.22 -12.17 22.83
CA MET A 85 -2.24 -12.88 21.99
C MET A 85 -1.69 -12.04 20.82
N PHE A 86 -2.39 -10.97 20.40
CA PHE A 86 -2.02 -10.10 19.28
C PHE A 86 -1.64 -8.68 19.72
N ALA A 87 -1.55 -8.42 21.03
CA ALA A 87 -1.18 -7.12 21.60
C ALA A 87 0.32 -7.02 21.98
N MET A 88 1.10 -8.09 21.78
CA MET A 88 2.56 -8.16 21.97
C MET A 88 3.30 -7.97 20.64
#